data_AF-A0AAT9RGJ2-F1
#
_entry.id   AF-A0AAT9RGJ2-F1
#
_cell.length_a   1.000
_cell.length_b   1.000
_cell.length_c   1.000
_cell.angle_alpha   90.00
_cell.angle_beta   90.00
_cell.angle_gamma   90.00
#
_symmetry.space_group_name_H-M   'P 1'
#
loop_
_entity.id
_entity.type
_entity.pdbx_description
1 polymer ?
#
loop_
_entity_poly.entity_id
_entity_poly.type
_entity_poly.pdbx_seq_one_letter_code
_entity_poly.pdbx_strand_id
1 'polypeptide(L)'
;MGQHDTCVREVQRLLHAKGAVIGVDGDFGPQTLRRVTAFQVIAGIEPPNGVVGDTTKQALYESGARMDTWSQDEVRRRIREVFTEAPDRAVAIADCQSLLDPLHILPNTNGTRNWGLFQISDSRLTELGGTPRKALDPEWNIRAAKRLWSQDRDFSDWPHCDRAFSPSPSPSP
;
A
#
# COMPACT_ATOMS: atom_id res chain seq x y z
N MET A 1 -0.94 15.73 -28.98
CA MET A 1 -1.37 14.81 -27.90
C MET A 1 -1.06 13.39 -28.36
N GLY A 2 -0.43 12.57 -27.52
CA GLY A 2 0.00 11.20 -27.88
C GLY A 2 1.51 11.05 -28.10
N GLN A 3 2.32 11.51 -27.14
CA GLN A 3 3.71 11.06 -27.02
C GLN A 3 3.67 9.99 -25.93
N HIS A 4 3.57 8.71 -26.29
CA HIS A 4 3.83 7.64 -25.32
C HIS A 4 5.29 7.79 -24.92
N ASP A 5 5.52 8.38 -23.76
CA ASP A 5 6.83 8.86 -23.33
C ASP A 5 7.73 7.64 -23.06
N THR A 6 8.77 7.48 -23.89
CA THR A 6 9.77 6.44 -23.74
C THR A 6 10.41 6.47 -22.34
N CYS A 7 10.46 7.64 -21.70
CA CYS A 7 10.97 7.78 -20.35
C CYS A 7 10.08 7.07 -19.33
N VAL A 8 8.75 7.19 -19.44
CA VAL A 8 7.82 6.54 -18.52
C VAL A 8 7.86 5.02 -18.69
N ARG A 9 7.90 4.53 -19.93
CA ARG A 9 8.06 3.09 -20.20
C ARG A 9 9.34 2.55 -19.56
N GLU A 10 10.43 3.31 -19.61
CA GLU A 10 11.69 2.89 -19.00
C GLU A 10 11.58 2.81 -17.48
N VAL A 11 10.98 3.81 -16.84
CA VAL A 11 10.72 3.78 -15.38
C VAL A 11 9.88 2.55 -15.01
N GLN A 12 8.80 2.28 -15.74
CA GLN A 12 7.94 1.13 -15.50
C GLN A 12 8.68 -0.20 -15.68
N ARG A 13 9.54 -0.33 -16.70
CA ARG A 13 10.40 -1.51 -16.91
C ARG A 13 11.40 -1.70 -15.78
N LEU A 14 12.05 -0.63 -15.33
CA LEU A 14 13.00 -0.69 -14.22
C LEU A 14 12.30 -1.09 -12.92
N LEU A 15 11.13 -0.51 -12.62
CA LEU A 15 10.32 -0.91 -11.46
C LEU A 15 9.91 -2.39 -11.54
N HIS A 16 9.46 -2.84 -12.72
CA HIS A 16 9.14 -4.24 -12.95
C HIS A 16 10.35 -5.15 -12.74
N ALA A 17 11.53 -4.78 -13.24
CA ALA A 17 12.78 -5.52 -13.04
C ALA A 17 13.21 -5.58 -11.55
N LYS A 18 12.85 -4.58 -10.75
CA LYS A 18 13.03 -4.56 -9.29
C LYS A 18 12.01 -5.44 -8.56
N GLY A 19 11.01 -6.01 -9.23
CA GLY A 19 9.99 -6.90 -8.65
C GLY A 19 8.62 -6.27 -8.45
N ALA A 20 8.39 -5.03 -8.92
CA ALA A 20 7.09 -4.40 -8.78
C ALA A 20 6.04 -5.03 -9.71
N VAL A 21 4.86 -5.33 -9.17
CA VAL A 21 3.67 -5.63 -9.99
C VAL A 21 3.13 -4.33 -10.58
N ILE A 22 3.39 -4.10 -11.88
CA ILE A 22 3.02 -2.90 -12.63
C ILE A 22 2.92 -3.20 -14.14
N GLY A 23 2.02 -2.52 -14.85
CA GLY A 23 1.97 -2.54 -16.32
C GLY A 23 3.00 -1.60 -16.97
N VAL A 24 3.43 -1.90 -18.20
CA VAL A 24 4.35 -1.05 -19.00
C VAL A 24 3.59 -0.44 -20.19
N ASP A 25 2.73 0.54 -19.90
CA ASP A 25 1.86 1.21 -20.86
C ASP A 25 2.43 2.55 -21.38
N GLY A 26 3.43 3.11 -20.70
CA GLY A 26 4.02 4.42 -21.01
C GLY A 26 3.27 5.60 -20.42
N ASP A 27 2.29 5.36 -19.54
CA ASP A 27 1.48 6.39 -18.90
C ASP A 27 1.89 6.55 -17.43
N PHE A 28 2.18 7.80 -17.02
CA PHE A 28 2.49 8.11 -15.63
C PHE A 28 1.18 8.28 -14.83
N GLY A 29 0.45 7.18 -14.71
CA GLY A 29 -0.80 7.12 -13.95
C GLY A 29 -0.61 6.88 -12.45
N PRO A 30 -1.71 6.73 -11.69
CA PRO A 30 -1.68 6.48 -10.25
C PRO A 30 -0.87 5.24 -9.85
N GLN A 31 -0.91 4.16 -10.65
CA GLN A 31 -0.13 2.96 -10.36
C GLN A 31 1.38 3.24 -10.46
N THR A 32 1.82 3.92 -11.52
CA THR A 32 3.22 4.33 -11.70
C THR A 32 3.68 5.22 -10.54
N LEU A 33 2.87 6.22 -10.16
CA LEU A 33 3.16 7.09 -9.02
C LEU A 33 3.34 6.31 -7.70
N ARG A 34 2.45 5.35 -7.42
CA ARG A 34 2.55 4.50 -6.22
C ARG A 34 3.82 3.69 -6.20
N ARG A 35 4.18 3.05 -7.34
CA ARG A 35 5.39 2.24 -7.42
C ARG A 35 6.66 3.07 -7.33
N VAL A 36 6.71 4.26 -7.93
CA VAL A 36 7.83 5.19 -7.75
C VAL A 36 7.96 5.59 -6.28
N THR A 37 6.85 5.96 -5.63
CA THR A 37 6.86 6.34 -4.21
C THR A 37 7.32 5.18 -3.32
N ALA A 38 6.80 3.98 -3.55
CA ALA A 38 7.20 2.78 -2.82
C ALA A 38 8.68 2.46 -3.05
N PHE A 39 9.16 2.55 -4.29
CA PHE A 39 10.56 2.37 -4.62
C PHE A 39 11.46 3.36 -3.88
N GLN A 40 11.09 4.65 -3.85
CA GLN A 40 11.84 5.68 -3.13
C GLN A 40 11.95 5.34 -1.64
N VAL A 41 10.87 4.90 -0.99
CA VAL A 41 10.89 4.42 0.40
C VAL A 41 11.83 3.24 0.58
N ILE A 42 11.76 2.25 -0.32
CA ILE A 42 12.58 1.02 -0.24
C ILE A 42 14.06 1.33 -0.50
N ALA A 43 14.35 2.27 -1.39
CA ALA A 43 15.70 2.71 -1.74
C ALA A 43 16.27 3.74 -0.74
N GLY A 44 15.49 4.20 0.25
CA GLY A 44 15.92 5.19 1.23
C GLY A 44 16.07 6.61 0.67
N ILE A 45 15.29 6.95 -0.36
CA ILE A 45 15.26 8.27 -0.98
C ILE A 45 14.26 9.16 -0.24
N GLU A 46 14.75 10.29 0.27
CA GLU A 46 13.96 11.25 1.04
C GLU A 46 13.92 12.64 0.37
N PRO A 47 12.75 13.29 0.26
CA PRO A 47 11.42 12.74 0.56
C PRO A 47 10.96 11.76 -0.54
N PRO A 48 10.18 10.70 -0.22
CA PRO A 48 9.58 9.83 -1.21
C PRO A 48 8.39 10.54 -1.86
N ASN A 49 8.66 11.47 -2.77
CA ASN A 49 7.68 12.40 -3.35
C ASN A 49 6.99 11.87 -4.62
N GLY A 50 7.36 10.69 -5.11
CA GLY A 50 6.83 10.10 -6.33
C GLY A 50 7.36 10.73 -7.62
N VAL A 51 8.32 11.67 -7.53
CA VAL A 51 8.93 12.35 -8.69
C VAL A 51 10.18 11.62 -9.14
N VAL A 52 10.27 11.32 -10.43
CA VAL A 52 11.44 10.65 -11.03
C VAL A 52 12.53 11.66 -11.43
N GLY A 53 13.20 12.20 -10.42
CA GLY A 53 14.42 13.02 -10.59
C GLY A 53 15.68 12.17 -10.74
N ASP A 54 16.85 12.82 -10.90
CA ASP A 54 18.12 12.14 -11.16
C ASP A 54 18.51 11.13 -10.07
N THR A 55 18.30 11.45 -8.79
CA THR A 55 18.51 10.52 -7.68
C THR A 55 17.65 9.26 -7.82
N THR A 56 16.39 9.40 -8.23
CA THR A 56 15.48 8.25 -8.41
C THR A 56 15.88 7.42 -9.62
N LYS A 57 16.26 8.07 -10.74
CA LYS A 57 16.77 7.39 -11.94
C LYS A 57 18.03 6.59 -11.61
N GLN A 58 19.01 7.22 -10.98
CA GLN A 58 20.25 6.57 -10.58
C GLN A 58 19.97 5.34 -9.72
N ALA A 59 19.14 5.49 -8.68
CA ALA A 59 18.77 4.36 -7.82
C ALA A 59 18.04 3.24 -8.57
N LEU A 60 17.18 3.55 -9.55
CA LEU A 60 16.52 2.52 -10.36
C LEU A 60 17.52 1.66 -11.14
N TYR A 61 18.62 2.24 -11.63
CA TYR A 61 19.67 1.46 -12.29
C TYR A 61 20.61 0.76 -11.30
N GLU A 62 21.06 1.46 -10.27
CA GLU A 62 22.25 1.05 -9.51
C GLU A 62 21.94 0.41 -8.15
N SER A 63 20.79 0.73 -7.54
CA SER A 63 20.52 0.25 -6.17
C SER A 63 20.13 -1.23 -6.12
N GLY A 64 20.49 -1.91 -5.04
CA GLY A 64 20.01 -3.27 -4.73
C GLY A 64 18.58 -3.34 -4.18
N ALA A 65 17.83 -2.24 -4.20
CA ALA A 65 16.45 -2.21 -3.70
C ALA A 65 15.57 -3.22 -4.47
N ARG A 66 14.75 -3.98 -3.75
CA ARG A 66 13.81 -4.95 -4.32
C ARG A 66 12.39 -4.61 -3.88
N MET A 67 11.48 -4.65 -4.83
CA MET A 67 10.06 -4.39 -4.66
C MET A 67 9.22 -5.68 -4.65
N ASP A 68 9.88 -6.84 -4.64
CA ASP A 68 9.21 -8.12 -4.43
C ASP A 68 8.47 -8.06 -3.08
N THR A 69 7.21 -8.47 -3.09
CA THR A 69 6.35 -8.50 -1.91
C THR A 69 5.40 -9.70 -2.01
N TRP A 70 4.59 -9.92 -0.98
CA TRP A 70 3.66 -11.04 -0.93
C TRP A 70 2.61 -10.96 -2.03
N SER A 71 2.27 -12.11 -2.59
CA SER A 71 1.09 -12.29 -3.41
C SER A 71 -0.19 -12.07 -2.61
N GLN A 72 -1.30 -11.79 -3.30
CA GLN A 72 -2.59 -11.62 -2.64
C GLN A 72 -2.99 -12.85 -1.81
N ASP A 73 -2.64 -14.07 -2.23
CA ASP A 73 -2.98 -15.30 -1.51
C ASP A 73 -2.16 -15.48 -0.23
N GLU A 74 -0.89 -15.10 -0.26
CA GLU A 74 -0.06 -15.04 0.95
C GLU A 74 -0.59 -14.00 1.93
N VAL A 75 -0.99 -12.82 1.44
CA VAL A 75 -1.64 -11.79 2.24
C VAL A 75 -2.94 -12.30 2.86
N ARG A 76 -3.84 -12.91 2.06
CA ARG A 76 -5.11 -13.48 2.56
C ARG A 76 -4.87 -14.50 3.66
N ARG A 77 -3.98 -15.46 3.41
CA ARG A 77 -3.63 -16.50 4.39
C ARG A 77 -3.14 -15.84 5.68
N ARG A 78 -2.22 -14.87 5.56
CA ARG A 78 -1.64 -14.25 6.74
C ARG A 78 -2.62 -13.42 7.55
N ILE A 79 -3.50 -12.66 6.89
CA ILE A 79 -4.55 -11.91 7.57
C ILE A 79 -5.44 -12.86 8.38
N ARG A 80 -5.86 -14.00 7.81
CA ARG A 80 -6.69 -14.99 8.52
C ARG A 80 -6.00 -15.58 9.74
N GLU A 81 -4.68 -15.80 9.67
CA GLU A 81 -3.89 -16.28 10.81
C GLU A 81 -3.78 -15.23 11.94
N VAL A 82 -3.75 -13.95 11.60
CA VAL A 82 -3.58 -12.86 12.58
C VAL A 82 -4.93 -12.41 13.17
N PHE A 83 -5.99 -12.39 12.37
CA PHE A 83 -7.34 -11.96 12.75
C PHE A 83 -8.26 -13.16 12.99
N THR A 84 -7.92 -14.02 13.94
CA THR A 84 -8.69 -15.25 14.21
C THR A 84 -10.16 -15.01 14.59
N GLU A 85 -10.48 -13.84 15.14
CA GLU A 85 -11.82 -13.49 15.61
C GLU A 85 -12.72 -12.89 14.51
N ALA A 86 -12.13 -12.34 13.45
CA ALA A 86 -12.86 -11.73 12.34
C ALA A 86 -12.08 -11.88 11.01
N PRO A 87 -11.72 -13.12 10.61
CA PRO A 87 -10.72 -13.35 9.55
C PRO A 87 -11.20 -12.87 8.18
N ASP A 88 -12.41 -13.23 7.77
CA ASP A 88 -12.92 -12.86 6.46
C ASP A 88 -13.23 -11.36 6.37
N ARG A 89 -13.73 -10.74 7.45
CA ARG A 89 -13.96 -9.29 7.49
C ARG A 89 -12.65 -8.50 7.39
N ALA A 90 -11.59 -8.96 8.08
CA ALA A 90 -10.28 -8.33 7.98
C ALA A 90 -9.68 -8.44 6.56
N VAL A 91 -9.81 -9.61 5.90
CA VAL A 91 -9.41 -9.77 4.50
C VAL A 91 -10.18 -8.81 3.60
N ALA A 92 -11.49 -8.69 3.80
CA ALA A 92 -12.34 -7.86 2.96
C ALA A 92 -12.04 -6.35 3.14
N ILE A 93 -11.69 -5.93 4.35
CA ILE A 93 -11.21 -4.56 4.60
C ILE A 93 -9.88 -4.31 3.90
N ALA A 94 -8.89 -5.20 4.03
CA ALA A 94 -7.61 -5.04 3.34
C ALA A 94 -7.77 -5.02 1.81
N ASP A 95 -8.68 -5.84 1.26
CA ASP A 95 -8.99 -5.84 -0.17
C ASP A 95 -9.64 -4.52 -0.61
N CYS A 96 -10.62 -4.01 0.13
CA CYS A 96 -11.22 -2.70 -0.13
C CYS A 96 -10.20 -1.55 -0.05
N GLN A 97 -9.28 -1.62 0.92
CA GLN A 97 -8.30 -0.57 1.18
C GLN A 97 -7.15 -0.54 0.16
N SER A 98 -6.67 -1.71 -0.28
CA SER A 98 -5.44 -1.80 -1.05
C SER A 98 -5.47 -2.76 -2.25
N LEU A 99 -6.57 -3.48 -2.48
CA LEU A 99 -6.62 -4.64 -3.39
C LEU A 99 -5.61 -5.72 -2.98
N LEU A 100 -5.39 -5.85 -1.67
CA LEU A 100 -4.41 -6.75 -1.05
C LEU A 100 -2.97 -6.54 -1.55
N ASP A 101 -2.64 -5.31 -1.95
CA ASP A 101 -1.31 -4.91 -2.41
C ASP A 101 -0.53 -4.24 -1.26
N PRO A 102 0.58 -4.86 -0.78
CA PRO A 102 1.41 -4.27 0.27
C PRO A 102 2.05 -2.94 -0.12
N LEU A 103 2.20 -2.65 -1.41
CA LEU A 103 2.81 -1.44 -1.93
C LEU A 103 1.78 -0.38 -2.36
N HIS A 104 0.54 -0.50 -1.88
CA HIS A 104 -0.52 0.48 -2.13
C HIS A 104 -0.33 1.71 -1.24
N ILE A 105 -0.14 2.88 -1.87
CA ILE A 105 0.06 4.15 -1.16
C ILE A 105 -0.99 5.15 -1.67
N LEU A 106 -1.70 5.81 -0.76
CA LEU A 106 -2.64 6.86 -1.10
C LEU A 106 -2.18 8.19 -0.50
N PRO A 107 -1.95 9.23 -1.32
CA PRO A 107 -1.74 10.58 -0.81
C PRO A 107 -3.06 11.19 -0.34
N ASN A 108 -2.99 11.93 0.76
CA ASN A 108 -4.09 12.75 1.28
C ASN A 108 -3.90 14.21 0.84
N THR A 109 -4.99 14.98 0.83
CA THR A 109 -4.98 16.40 0.41
C THR A 109 -4.19 17.31 1.34
N ASN A 110 -4.01 16.91 2.60
CA ASN A 110 -3.22 17.64 3.60
C ASN A 110 -1.72 17.30 3.57
N GLY A 111 -1.26 16.54 2.56
CA GLY A 111 0.14 16.15 2.40
C GLY A 111 0.56 14.90 3.17
N THR A 112 -0.29 14.35 4.05
CA THR A 112 -0.03 13.03 4.67
C THR A 112 -0.36 11.91 3.70
N ARG A 113 -0.04 10.67 4.10
CA ARG A 113 -0.31 9.47 3.32
C ARG A 113 -0.90 8.35 4.16
N ASN A 114 -1.48 7.39 3.45
CA ASN A 114 -1.90 6.10 3.96
C ASN A 114 -1.07 5.00 3.29
N TRP A 115 -0.72 3.98 4.06
CA TRP A 115 0.33 3.03 3.69
C TRP A 115 -0.11 1.57 3.76
N GLY A 116 0.16 0.83 2.69
CA GLY A 116 0.11 -0.63 2.62
C GLY A 116 -1.28 -1.23 2.75
N LEU A 117 -1.32 -2.49 3.20
CA LEU A 117 -2.51 -3.35 3.17
C LEU A 117 -3.73 -2.75 3.86
N PHE A 118 -3.54 -2.18 5.04
CA PHE A 118 -4.60 -1.57 5.82
C PHE A 118 -4.54 -0.05 5.77
N GLN A 119 -3.90 0.56 4.77
CA GLN A 119 -3.89 2.02 4.57
C GLN A 119 -3.64 2.80 5.89
N ILE A 120 -2.63 2.37 6.66
CA ILE A 120 -2.32 2.98 7.96
C ILE A 120 -1.83 4.41 7.70
N SER A 121 -2.44 5.41 8.36
CA SER A 121 -2.09 6.81 8.16
C SER A 121 -0.74 7.18 8.79
N ASP A 122 -0.11 8.27 8.34
CA ASP A 122 1.12 8.80 8.98
C ASP A 122 0.98 9.05 10.49
N SER A 123 -0.20 9.52 10.94
CA SER A 123 -0.45 9.74 12.37
C SER A 123 -0.44 8.42 13.14
N ARG A 124 -1.16 7.41 12.64
CA ARG A 124 -1.17 6.07 13.25
C ARG A 124 0.18 5.37 13.16
N LEU A 125 0.94 5.57 12.08
CA LEU A 125 2.31 5.06 11.99
C LEU A 125 3.19 5.63 13.11
N THR A 126 3.08 6.93 13.39
CA THR A 126 3.83 7.59 14.46
C THR A 126 3.47 7.00 15.82
N GLU A 127 2.17 6.86 16.11
CA GLU A 127 1.66 6.26 17.36
C GLU A 127 2.15 4.82 17.56
N LEU A 128 2.28 4.06 16.47
CA LEU A 128 2.69 2.65 16.49
C LEU A 128 4.21 2.43 16.43
N GLY A 129 5.03 3.48 16.43
CA GLY A 129 6.50 3.38 16.26
C GLY A 129 6.91 2.82 14.89
N GLY A 130 6.06 3.07 13.89
CA GLY A 130 6.23 2.68 12.50
C GLY A 130 7.08 3.65 11.70
N THR A 131 7.40 3.24 10.48
CA THR A 131 7.99 4.10 9.43
C THR A 131 7.32 3.75 8.11
N PRO A 132 7.39 4.60 7.08
CA PRO A 132 6.90 4.23 5.75
C PRO A 132 7.46 2.88 5.27
N ARG A 133 8.76 2.62 5.50
CA ARG A 133 9.38 1.33 5.16
C ARG A 133 8.73 0.15 5.89
N LYS A 134 8.48 0.27 7.20
CA LYS A 134 7.76 -0.77 7.96
C LYS A 134 6.32 -0.92 7.49
N ALA A 135 5.66 0.17 7.11
CA ALA A 135 4.29 0.13 6.63
C ALA A 135 4.13 -0.59 5.28
N LEU A 136 5.19 -0.63 4.46
CA LEU A 136 5.24 -1.41 3.21
C LEU A 136 5.62 -2.88 3.42
N ASP A 137 6.10 -3.26 4.61
CA ASP A 137 6.29 -4.65 4.99
C ASP A 137 4.92 -5.27 5.33
N PRO A 138 4.47 -6.31 4.60
CA PRO A 138 3.12 -6.84 4.78
C PRO A 138 2.88 -7.46 6.16
N GLU A 139 3.88 -8.14 6.73
CA GLU A 139 3.78 -8.73 8.07
C GLU A 139 3.59 -7.64 9.13
N TRP A 140 4.41 -6.58 9.08
CA TRP A 140 4.30 -5.46 10.00
C TRP A 140 2.97 -4.73 9.84
N ASN A 141 2.54 -4.47 8.60
CA ASN A 141 1.28 -3.75 8.32
C ASN A 141 0.06 -4.53 8.86
N ILE A 142 0.00 -5.85 8.63
CA ILE A 142 -1.07 -6.71 9.15
C ILE A 142 -1.09 -6.70 10.69
N ARG A 143 0.08 -6.80 11.34
CA ARG A 143 0.16 -6.76 12.80
C ARG A 143 -0.17 -5.39 13.38
N ALA A 144 0.22 -4.31 12.71
CA ALA A 144 -0.14 -2.95 13.07
C ALA A 144 -1.66 -2.78 13.03
N ALA A 145 -2.31 -3.24 11.97
CA ALA A 145 -3.77 -3.25 11.87
C ALA A 145 -4.42 -4.07 12.99
N LYS A 146 -3.89 -5.26 13.33
CA LYS A 146 -4.41 -6.06 14.44
C LYS A 146 -4.29 -5.35 15.79
N ARG A 147 -3.22 -4.57 16.00
CA ARG A 147 -3.06 -3.78 17.24
C ARG A 147 -4.11 -2.68 17.35
N LEU A 148 -4.38 -1.97 16.25
CA LEU A 148 -5.45 -0.97 16.18
C LEU A 148 -6.81 -1.62 16.46
N TRP A 149 -7.14 -2.69 15.73
CA TRP A 149 -8.35 -3.48 15.94
C TRP A 149 -8.51 -3.96 17.39
N SER A 150 -7.42 -4.35 18.06
CA SER A 150 -7.49 -4.93 19.40
C SER A 150 -7.84 -3.92 20.50
N GLN A 151 -7.79 -2.61 20.23
CA GLN A 151 -8.13 -1.57 21.21
C GLN A 151 -9.63 -1.62 21.54
N ASP A 152 -10.47 -1.64 20.50
CA ASP A 152 -11.92 -1.64 20.64
C ASP A 152 -12.59 -2.95 20.16
N ARG A 153 -11.77 -3.89 19.67
CA ARG A 153 -12.20 -5.15 19.01
C ARG A 153 -13.12 -4.91 17.81
N ASP A 154 -12.91 -3.81 17.10
CA ASP A 154 -13.69 -3.41 15.94
C ASP A 154 -12.81 -2.84 14.81
N PHE A 155 -13.44 -2.44 13.71
CA PHE A 155 -12.78 -1.86 12.54
C PHE A 155 -13.04 -0.35 12.41
N SER A 156 -13.18 0.36 13.54
CA SER A 156 -13.46 1.79 13.57
C SER A 156 -12.39 2.66 12.88
N ASP A 157 -11.13 2.19 12.79
CA ASP A 157 -10.07 2.83 12.00
C ASP A 157 -10.29 2.73 10.47
N TRP A 158 -11.22 1.88 9.99
CA TRP A 158 -11.54 1.70 8.57
C TRP A 158 -13.03 1.84 8.24
N PRO A 159 -13.68 2.96 8.61
CA PRO A 159 -15.14 3.07 8.65
C PRO A 159 -15.80 3.04 7.25
N HIS A 160 -15.07 3.38 6.19
CA HIS A 160 -15.61 3.35 4.82
C HIS A 160 -15.70 1.93 4.28
N CYS A 161 -14.62 1.16 4.40
CA CYS A 161 -14.61 -0.24 3.98
C CYS A 161 -15.46 -1.11 4.90
N ASP A 162 -15.47 -0.84 6.21
CA ASP A 162 -16.24 -1.63 7.16
C ASP A 162 -17.77 -1.54 6.92
N ARG A 163 -18.28 -0.34 6.63
CA ARG A 163 -19.71 -0.14 6.32
C ARG A 163 -20.18 -0.90 5.08
N ALA A 164 -19.31 -1.15 4.11
CA ALA A 164 -19.65 -1.92 2.92
C ALA A 164 -19.98 -3.40 3.23
N PHE A 165 -19.58 -3.90 4.41
CA PHE A 165 -19.81 -5.28 4.85
C PHE A 165 -20.93 -5.44 5.89
N SER A 166 -21.46 -4.35 6.45
CA SER A 166 -22.61 -4.43 7.35
C SER A 166 -23.88 -4.74 6.54
N PRO A 167 -24.64 -5.79 6.88
CA PRO A 167 -25.95 -6.00 6.25
C PRO A 167 -26.81 -4.75 6.50
N SER A 168 -27.52 -4.30 5.47
CA SER A 168 -28.46 -3.18 5.61
C SER A 168 -29.43 -3.46 6.76
N PRO A 169 -29.78 -2.47 7.61
CA PRO A 169 -30.80 -2.67 8.61
C PRO A 169 -32.09 -3.10 7.91
N SER A 170 -32.65 -4.25 8.32
CA SER A 170 -33.96 -4.69 7.85
C SER A 170 -34.98 -3.57 8.04
N PRO A 171 -35.87 -3.31 7.07
CA PRO A 171 -36.94 -2.35 7.28
C PRO A 171 -37.76 -2.79 8.49
N SER A 172 -37.90 -1.91 9.48
CA SER A 172 -38.77 -2.14 10.65
C SER A 172 -40.20 -2.44 10.19
N PRO A 173 -40.93 -3.32 10.92
CA PRO A 173 -42.30 -3.72 10.58
C PRO A 173 -43.30 -2.56 10.61
#